data_AF-A0A2V6ENH3-F1
#
_entry.id   AF-A0A2V6ENH3-F1
#
_cell.length_a   1.000
_cell.length_b   1.000
_cell.length_c   1.000
_cell.angle_alpha   90.00
_cell.angle_beta   90.00
_cell.angle_gamma   90.00
#
_symmetry.space_group_name_H-M   'P 1'
#
loop_
_entity.id
_entity.type
_entity.pdbx_description
1 polymer ?
#
loop_
_entity_poly.entity_id
_entity_poly.type
_entity_poly.pdbx_seq_one_letter_code
_entity_poly.pdbx_strand_id
1 'polypeptide(L)'
;MGNRKINWRRAAFLFGGWTLVSVIFAAVSFAAAIGENNKEFGFVSALRLNLVQFYLWAILSPLLLRFSRRFPIEFRPLNLRNLLLYFPALISFAGIHQTIHLAVLWSITPRLRRQFPDLIDCYRAYFGFGFYIDLIIASLIIIAVHALVYYQNFRASELAQSSLKARLAQAQLKALKMQLHPHFLFNTLHSISSLVLEDP
;
A
#
# COMPACT_ATOMS: atom_id res chain seq x y z
N MET A 1 16.19 -20.40 9.15
CA MET A 1 16.16 -19.27 8.19
C MET A 1 15.10 -19.55 7.13
N GLY A 2 13.91 -18.94 7.27
CA GLY A 2 12.75 -19.25 6.42
C GLY A 2 12.90 -18.72 5.00
N ASN A 3 12.82 -19.62 4.03
CA ASN A 3 12.93 -19.39 2.59
C ASN A 3 11.84 -18.40 2.12
N ARG A 4 12.16 -17.12 1.99
CA ARG A 4 11.27 -16.10 1.38
C ARG A 4 11.16 -16.40 -0.11
N LYS A 5 10.25 -17.30 -0.49
CA LYS A 5 9.86 -17.46 -1.91
C LYS A 5 9.45 -16.08 -2.44
N ILE A 6 10.21 -15.56 -3.40
CA ILE A 6 9.88 -14.34 -4.12
C ILE A 6 8.50 -14.55 -4.75
N ASN A 7 7.52 -13.77 -4.31
CA ASN A 7 6.18 -13.88 -4.84
C ASN A 7 6.14 -13.15 -6.19
N TRP A 8 6.47 -13.89 -7.25
CA TRP A 8 6.58 -13.39 -8.63
C TRP A 8 5.35 -12.60 -9.08
N ARG A 9 4.15 -12.94 -8.59
CA ARG A 9 2.92 -12.17 -8.87
C ARG A 9 3.02 -10.75 -8.33
N ARG A 10 3.50 -10.56 -7.10
CA ARG A 10 3.67 -9.22 -6.50
C ARG A 10 4.74 -8.40 -7.23
N ALA A 11 5.83 -9.05 -7.62
CA ALA A 11 6.87 -8.41 -8.41
C ALA A 11 6.33 -7.95 -9.77
N ALA A 12 5.55 -8.80 -10.45
CA ALA A 12 4.90 -8.45 -11.73
C ALA A 12 3.90 -7.31 -11.59
N PHE A 13 3.08 -7.28 -10.53
CA PHE A 13 2.16 -6.16 -10.26
C PHE A 13 2.90 -4.85 -9.98
N LEU A 14 3.98 -4.89 -9.19
CA LEU A 14 4.81 -3.70 -8.93
C LEU A 14 5.44 -3.19 -10.22
N PHE A 15 6.05 -4.09 -11.00
CA PHE A 15 6.69 -3.75 -12.28
C PHE A 15 5.68 -3.18 -13.28
N GLY A 16 4.52 -3.82 -13.43
CA GLY A 16 3.44 -3.36 -14.31
C GLY A 16 2.89 -2.02 -13.87
N GLY A 17 2.68 -1.81 -12.56
CA GLY A 17 2.22 -0.55 -12.00
C GLY A 17 3.20 0.60 -12.28
N TRP A 18 4.49 0.41 -11.99
CA TRP A 18 5.51 1.43 -12.25
C TRP A 18 5.73 1.68 -13.74
N THR A 19 5.58 0.66 -14.58
CA THR A 19 5.62 0.82 -16.05
C THR A 19 4.45 1.67 -16.54
N LEU A 20 3.24 1.44 -16.03
CA LEU A 20 2.07 2.25 -16.38
C LEU A 20 2.26 3.71 -15.98
N VAL A 21 2.72 3.95 -14.74
CA VAL A 21 3.03 5.32 -14.26
C VAL A 21 4.08 5.97 -15.17
N SER A 22 5.13 5.24 -15.53
CA SER A 22 6.16 5.74 -16.44
C SER A 22 5.63 6.11 -17.82
N VAL A 23 4.71 5.33 -18.39
CA VAL A 23 4.12 5.64 -19.70
C VAL A 23 3.22 6.87 -19.62
N ILE A 24 2.43 7.01 -18.55
CA ILE A 24 1.57 8.18 -18.33
C ILE A 24 2.43 9.44 -18.23
N PHE A 25 3.45 9.43 -17.38
CA PHE A 25 4.33 10.58 -17.22
C PHE A 25 5.15 10.87 -18.48
N ALA A 26 5.56 9.84 -19.24
CA ALA A 26 6.18 10.03 -20.55
C ALA A 26 5.27 10.76 -21.54
N ALA A 27 3.97 10.41 -21.55
CA ALA A 27 2.99 11.11 -22.38
C ALA A 27 2.81 12.58 -21.94
N VAL A 28 2.78 12.84 -20.63
CA VAL A 28 2.72 14.21 -20.08
C VAL A 28 3.97 15.01 -20.45
N SER A 29 5.17 14.45 -20.25
CA SER A 29 6.43 15.10 -20.62
C SER A 29 6.52 15.37 -22.13
N PHE A 30 6.02 14.45 -22.95
CA PHE A 30 6.00 14.63 -24.40
C PHE A 30 5.00 15.72 -24.84
N ALA A 31 3.80 15.74 -24.26
CA ALA A 31 2.82 16.80 -24.52
C ALA A 31 3.35 18.19 -24.09
N ALA A 32 4.03 18.27 -22.95
CA ALA A 32 4.69 19.50 -22.51
C ALA A 32 5.77 19.95 -23.50
N ALA A 33 6.60 19.02 -23.98
CA ALA A 33 7.65 19.34 -24.96
C ALA A 33 7.10 19.82 -26.32
N ILE A 34 5.97 19.28 -26.77
CA ILE A 34 5.26 19.78 -27.97
C ILE A 34 4.76 21.22 -27.72
N GLY A 35 4.18 21.49 -26.56
CA GLY A 35 3.69 22.83 -26.19
C GLY A 35 4.79 23.89 -26.17
N GLU A 36 6.02 23.51 -25.82
CA GLU A 36 7.21 24.37 -25.83
C GLU A 36 7.90 24.48 -27.20
N ASN A 37 7.28 23.97 -28.28
CA ASN A 37 7.86 23.90 -29.63
C ASN A 37 9.20 23.13 -29.71
N ASN A 38 9.47 22.26 -28.74
CA ASN A 38 10.73 21.52 -28.67
C ASN A 38 10.67 20.25 -29.54
N LYS A 39 10.70 20.46 -30.86
CA LYS A 39 10.56 19.39 -31.88
C LYS A 39 11.64 18.31 -31.82
N GLU A 40 12.74 18.57 -31.12
CA GLU A 40 13.83 17.63 -30.93
C GLU A 40 13.61 16.60 -29.79
N PHE A 41 12.55 16.76 -29.00
CA PHE A 41 12.22 15.87 -27.90
C PHE A 41 11.14 14.86 -28.29
N GLY A 42 11.57 13.72 -28.84
CA GLY A 42 10.66 12.64 -29.24
C GLY A 42 10.09 11.86 -28.05
N PHE A 43 8.94 11.19 -28.27
CA PHE A 43 8.28 10.37 -27.27
C PHE A 43 9.16 9.25 -26.70
N VAL A 44 10.02 8.63 -27.52
CA VAL A 44 10.95 7.58 -27.07
C VAL A 44 11.95 8.13 -26.04
N SER A 45 12.45 9.35 -26.24
CA SER A 45 13.33 10.02 -25.29
C SER A 45 12.59 10.33 -23.98
N ALA A 46 11.35 10.83 -24.08
CA ALA A 46 10.49 11.06 -22.92
C ALA A 46 10.25 9.77 -22.12
N LEU A 47 9.95 8.68 -22.82
CA LEU A 47 9.72 7.37 -22.22
C LEU A 47 10.97 6.83 -21.54
N ARG A 48 12.14 6.89 -22.19
CA ARG A 48 13.41 6.44 -21.61
C ARG A 48 13.73 7.17 -20.30
N LEU A 49 13.55 8.49 -20.27
CA LEU A 49 13.84 9.31 -19.09
C LEU A 49 12.90 8.98 -17.93
N ASN A 50 11.60 8.87 -18.22
CA ASN A 50 10.60 8.51 -17.21
C ASN A 50 10.79 7.07 -16.72
N LEU A 51 11.18 6.13 -17.58
CA LEU A 51 11.46 4.75 -17.18
C LEU A 51 12.58 4.71 -16.13
N VAL A 52 13.67 5.45 -16.33
CA VAL A 52 14.75 5.53 -15.34
C VAL A 52 14.21 6.07 -14.01
N GLN A 53 13.43 7.15 -14.02
CA GLN A 53 12.86 7.74 -12.81
C GLN A 53 11.96 6.76 -12.04
N PHE A 54 10.99 6.14 -12.71
CA PHE A 54 10.00 5.31 -12.03
C PHE A 54 10.50 3.91 -11.67
N TYR A 55 11.50 3.39 -12.38
CA TYR A 55 12.13 2.12 -11.99
C TYR A 55 13.03 2.25 -10.77
N LEU A 56 13.65 3.43 -10.54
CA LEU A 56 14.32 3.71 -9.27
C LEU A 56 13.32 3.65 -8.11
N TRP A 57 12.13 4.23 -8.27
CA TRP A 57 11.04 4.06 -7.32
C TRP A 57 10.55 2.62 -7.19
N ALA A 58 10.54 1.84 -8.27
CA ALA A 58 10.22 0.41 -8.21
C ALA A 58 11.21 -0.37 -7.33
N ILE A 59 12.48 0.00 -7.32
CA ILE A 59 13.52 -0.60 -6.48
C ILE A 59 13.45 -0.10 -5.03
N LEU A 60 13.11 1.18 -4.81
CA LEU A 60 13.01 1.77 -3.46
C LEU A 60 11.69 1.41 -2.75
N SER A 61 10.60 1.17 -3.49
CA SER A 61 9.28 0.91 -2.91
C SER A 61 9.22 -0.32 -1.98
N PRO A 62 9.91 -1.45 -2.23
CA PRO A 62 9.99 -2.56 -1.28
C PRO A 62 10.76 -2.20 0.00
N LEU A 63 11.74 -1.30 -0.07
CA LEU A 63 12.45 -0.81 1.10
C LEU A 63 11.53 0.08 1.94
N LEU A 64 10.80 1.00 1.31
CA LEU A 64 9.77 1.81 1.96
C LEU A 64 8.68 0.94 2.60
N LEU A 65 8.18 -0.07 1.89
CA LEU A 65 7.24 -1.05 2.42
C LEU A 65 7.77 -1.77 3.68
N ARG A 66 9.04 -2.17 3.67
CA ARG A 66 9.68 -2.80 4.84
C ARG A 66 9.84 -1.81 5.99
N PHE A 67 10.24 -0.57 5.70
CA PHE A 67 10.37 0.50 6.68
C PHE A 67 9.01 0.78 7.34
N SER A 68 7.95 0.98 6.54
CA SER A 68 6.61 1.27 7.05
C SER A 68 6.03 0.14 7.89
N ARG A 69 6.35 -1.12 7.57
CA ARG A 69 5.96 -2.26 8.40
C ARG A 69 6.74 -2.37 9.71
N ARG A 70 8.00 -1.91 9.73
CA ARG A 70 8.85 -1.92 10.93
C ARG A 70 8.48 -0.80 11.90
N PHE A 71 8.04 0.34 11.37
CA PHE A 71 7.63 1.52 12.13
C PHE A 71 6.18 1.89 11.81
N PRO A 72 5.19 1.07 12.24
CA PRO A 72 3.79 1.34 11.93
C PRO A 72 3.35 2.68 12.54
N ILE A 73 2.58 3.44 11.76
CA ILE A 73 1.89 4.64 12.26
C ILE A 73 0.55 4.19 12.87
N GLU A 74 0.52 4.14 14.20
CA GLU A 74 -0.71 3.94 14.95
C GLU A 74 -1.31 5.30 15.28
N PHE A 75 -2.60 5.49 14.97
CA PHE A 75 -3.33 6.73 15.24
C PHE A 75 -4.16 6.66 16.54
N ARG A 76 -4.22 5.49 17.20
CA ARG A 76 -5.03 5.24 18.41
C ARG A 76 -4.35 4.24 19.36
N PRO A 77 -3.50 4.69 20.31
CA PRO A 77 -3.01 6.06 20.51
C PRO A 77 -1.98 6.48 19.45
N LEU A 78 -1.78 7.79 19.27
CA LEU A 78 -0.84 8.31 18.27
C LEU A 78 0.61 8.00 18.67
N ASN A 79 1.30 7.17 17.88
CA ASN A 79 2.72 6.89 18.11
C ASN A 79 3.61 7.97 17.48
N LEU A 80 3.78 9.09 18.20
CA LEU A 80 4.55 10.25 17.72
C LEU A 80 6.01 9.89 17.41
N ARG A 81 6.62 8.96 18.16
CA ARG A 81 8.00 8.50 17.90
C ARG A 81 8.12 7.91 16.51
N ASN A 82 7.22 7.00 16.14
CA ASN A 82 7.25 6.39 14.81
C ASN A 82 6.95 7.42 13.73
N LEU A 83 6.00 8.33 13.96
CA LEU A 83 5.69 9.41 13.04
C LEU A 83 6.90 10.31 12.77
N LEU A 84 7.66 10.66 13.82
CA LEU A 84 8.85 11.49 13.70
C LEU A 84 9.98 10.83 12.90
N LEU A 85 10.06 9.49 12.88
CA LEU A 85 11.02 8.75 12.06
C LEU A 85 10.73 8.86 10.55
N TYR A 86 9.51 9.23 10.15
CA TYR A 86 9.18 9.39 8.73
C TYR A 86 9.78 10.65 8.11
N PHE A 87 9.99 11.72 8.86
CA PHE A 87 10.64 12.94 8.35
C PHE A 87 12.06 12.68 7.83
N PRO A 88 13.00 12.17 8.64
CA PRO A 88 14.35 11.87 8.16
C PRO A 88 14.34 10.74 7.12
N ALA A 89 13.41 9.78 7.21
CA ALA A 89 13.29 8.73 6.20
C ALA A 89 12.88 9.28 4.84
N LEU A 90 11.85 10.14 4.77
CA LEU A 90 11.40 10.77 3.54
C LEU A 90 12.52 11.59 2.89
N ILE A 91 13.21 12.42 3.67
CA ILE A 91 14.34 13.21 3.21
C ILE A 91 15.45 12.30 2.68
N SER A 92 15.76 11.22 3.40
CA SER A 92 16.82 10.28 2.99
C SER A 92 16.44 9.54 1.70
N PHE A 93 15.22 9.00 1.60
CA PHE A 93 14.78 8.27 0.41
C PHE A 93 14.69 9.18 -0.82
N ALA A 94 14.10 10.38 -0.67
CA ALA A 94 14.02 11.36 -1.75
C ALA A 94 15.41 11.86 -2.16
N GLY A 95 16.31 12.11 -1.19
CA GLY A 95 17.68 12.54 -1.47
C GLY A 95 18.49 11.47 -2.19
N ILE A 96 18.41 10.21 -1.74
CA ILE A 96 19.07 9.07 -2.39
C ILE A 96 18.52 8.88 -3.80
N HIS A 97 17.19 8.89 -3.97
CA HIS A 97 16.56 8.78 -5.27
C HIS A 97 17.03 9.88 -6.21
N GLN A 98 16.90 11.14 -5.81
CA GLN A 98 17.26 12.30 -6.63
C GLN A 98 18.75 12.31 -6.98
N THR A 99 19.60 11.87 -6.05
CA THR A 99 21.04 11.72 -6.29
C THR A 99 21.28 10.69 -7.37
N ILE A 100 20.77 9.46 -7.22
CA ILE A 100 20.99 8.41 -8.21
C ILE A 100 20.37 8.79 -9.56
N HIS A 101 19.17 9.36 -9.55
CA HIS A 101 18.45 9.76 -10.75
C HIS A 101 19.24 10.78 -11.58
N LEU A 102 19.70 11.87 -10.98
CA LEU A 102 20.50 12.89 -11.68
C LEU A 102 21.83 12.34 -12.19
N ALA A 103 22.52 11.50 -11.40
CA ALA A 103 23.77 10.87 -11.83
C ALA A 103 23.56 9.97 -13.05
N VAL A 104 22.49 9.18 -13.07
CA VAL A 104 22.13 8.33 -14.22
C VAL A 104 21.74 9.18 -15.42
N LEU A 105 20.89 10.19 -15.24
CA LEU A 105 20.46 11.09 -16.31
C LEU A 105 21.63 11.80 -16.99
N TRP A 106 22.55 12.35 -16.20
CA TRP A 106 23.78 12.97 -16.69
C TRP A 106 24.70 11.98 -17.42
N SER A 107 24.72 10.72 -16.96
CA SER A 107 25.53 9.66 -17.58
C SER A 107 24.98 9.21 -18.94
N ILE A 108 23.66 9.16 -19.10
CA ILE A 108 23.02 8.57 -20.29
C ILE A 108 22.54 9.59 -21.33
N THR A 109 22.52 10.89 -20.99
CA THR A 109 21.95 11.95 -21.83
C THR A 109 23.05 12.91 -22.31
N PRO A 110 23.61 12.73 -23.52
CA PRO A 110 24.70 13.58 -24.02
C PRO A 110 24.35 15.07 -24.08
N ARG A 111 23.09 15.40 -24.38
CA ARG A 111 22.61 16.80 -24.39
C ARG A 111 22.80 17.47 -23.02
N LEU A 112 22.45 16.75 -21.94
CA LEU A 112 22.56 17.25 -20.58
C LEU A 112 24.03 17.47 -20.18
N ARG A 113 24.94 16.57 -20.59
CA ARG A 113 26.38 16.73 -20.34
C ARG A 113 27.01 17.89 -21.12
N ARG A 114 26.53 18.18 -22.33
CA ARG A 114 26.99 19.36 -23.08
C ARG A 114 26.55 20.66 -22.41
N GLN A 115 25.34 20.69 -21.87
CA GLN A 115 24.80 21.86 -21.18
C GLN A 115 25.45 22.06 -19.79
N PHE A 116 25.70 20.96 -19.08
CA PHE A 116 26.35 20.94 -17.77
C PHE A 116 27.55 19.98 -17.81
N PRO A 117 28.75 20.48 -18.17
CA PRO A 117 29.96 19.67 -18.23
C PRO A 117 30.29 19.01 -16.89
N ASP A 118 30.03 19.72 -15.78
CA ASP A 118 30.22 19.21 -14.43
C ASP A 118 28.90 18.71 -13.83
N LEU A 119 28.98 17.53 -13.21
CA LEU A 119 27.83 16.90 -12.54
C LEU A 119 27.28 17.78 -11.42
N ILE A 120 28.16 18.50 -10.70
CA ILE A 120 27.78 19.37 -9.58
C ILE A 120 26.88 20.52 -10.04
N ASP A 121 27.13 21.10 -11.22
CA ASP A 121 26.30 22.17 -11.75
C ASP A 121 24.94 21.65 -12.20
N CYS A 122 24.89 20.44 -12.77
CA CYS A 122 23.64 19.74 -13.04
C CYS A 122 22.83 19.51 -11.75
N TYR A 123 23.49 19.14 -10.65
CA TYR A 123 22.83 19.03 -9.34
C TYR A 123 22.28 20.38 -8.89
N ARG A 124 23.09 21.45 -8.92
CA ARG A 124 22.64 22.77 -8.47
C ARG A 124 21.42 23.26 -9.25
N ALA A 125 21.36 22.97 -10.55
CA ALA A 125 20.26 23.38 -11.42
C ALA A 125 18.96 22.60 -11.17
N TYR A 126 19.03 21.27 -11.00
CA TYR A 126 17.83 20.40 -11.01
C TYR A 126 17.47 19.77 -9.67
N PHE A 127 18.36 19.85 -8.67
CA PHE A 127 18.15 19.15 -7.40
C PHE A 127 16.88 19.64 -6.69
N GLY A 128 16.67 20.95 -6.56
CA GLY A 128 15.56 21.51 -5.78
C GLY A 128 14.18 21.05 -6.25
N PHE A 129 13.89 21.24 -7.54
CA PHE A 129 12.59 20.85 -8.10
C PHE A 129 12.40 19.33 -8.09
N GLY A 130 13.41 18.56 -8.53
CA GLY A 130 13.28 17.09 -8.55
C GLY A 130 13.18 16.49 -7.14
N PHE A 131 13.92 17.02 -6.17
CA PHE A 131 13.82 16.61 -4.77
C PHE A 131 12.43 16.88 -4.18
N TYR A 132 11.82 18.02 -4.51
CA TYR A 132 10.45 18.33 -4.11
C TYR A 132 9.43 17.33 -4.68
N ILE A 133 9.54 17.02 -5.97
CA ILE A 133 8.70 16.00 -6.61
C ILE A 133 8.92 14.62 -5.96
N ASP A 134 10.16 14.25 -5.69
CA ASP A 134 10.48 12.97 -5.04
C ASP A 134 9.95 12.89 -3.61
N LEU A 135 9.91 13.99 -2.86
CA LEU A 135 9.26 14.04 -1.55
C LEU A 135 7.75 13.78 -1.65
N ILE A 136 7.08 14.34 -2.66
CA ILE A 136 5.66 14.09 -2.91
C ILE A 136 5.45 12.61 -3.23
N ILE A 137 6.23 12.05 -4.16
CA ILE A 137 6.11 10.65 -4.57
C ILE A 137 6.37 9.72 -3.37
N ALA A 138 7.44 9.96 -2.61
CA ALA A 138 7.76 9.18 -1.41
C ALA A 138 6.61 9.21 -0.39
N SER A 139 6.03 10.39 -0.17
CA SER A 139 4.89 10.58 0.75
C SER A 139 3.65 9.82 0.26
N LEU A 140 3.33 9.91 -1.03
CA LEU A 140 2.22 9.17 -1.64
C LEU A 140 2.39 7.66 -1.53
N ILE A 141 3.61 7.15 -1.75
CA ILE A 141 3.92 5.73 -1.54
C ILE A 141 3.65 5.35 -0.08
N ILE A 142 4.17 6.11 0.89
CA ILE A 142 3.98 5.81 2.31
C ILE A 142 2.51 5.82 2.70
N ILE A 143 1.74 6.80 2.23
CA ILE A 143 0.29 6.90 2.44
C ILE A 143 -0.41 5.66 1.86
N ALA A 144 -0.11 5.30 0.60
CA ALA A 144 -0.71 4.13 -0.04
C ALA A 144 -0.39 2.83 0.71
N VAL A 145 0.84 2.68 1.21
CA VAL A 145 1.24 1.53 2.03
C VAL A 145 0.44 1.45 3.32
N HIS A 146 0.31 2.56 4.05
CA HIS A 146 -0.46 2.58 5.29
C HIS A 146 -1.95 2.35 5.05
N ALA A 147 -2.52 2.95 4.01
CA ALA A 147 -3.91 2.73 3.62
C ALA A 147 -4.18 1.24 3.34
N LEU A 148 -3.29 0.58 2.60
CA LEU A 148 -3.40 -0.86 2.31
C LEU A 148 -3.28 -1.73 3.57
N VAL A 149 -2.35 -1.42 4.47
CA VAL A 149 -2.16 -2.17 5.72
C VAL A 149 -3.37 -1.96 6.65
N TYR A 150 -3.82 -0.72 6.80
CA TYR A 150 -4.97 -0.38 7.63
C TYR A 150 -6.24 -1.06 7.11
N TYR A 151 -6.47 -1.03 5.80
CA TYR A 151 -7.61 -1.70 5.17
C TYR A 151 -7.61 -3.21 5.42
N GLN A 152 -6.46 -3.87 5.30
CA GLN A 152 -6.31 -5.30 5.59
C GLN A 152 -6.63 -5.62 7.05
N ASN A 153 -6.09 -4.84 7.98
CA ASN A 153 -6.34 -5.03 9.42
C ASN A 153 -7.81 -4.79 9.77
N PHE A 154 -8.42 -3.76 9.18
CA PHE A 154 -9.83 -3.45 9.36
C PHE A 154 -10.72 -4.61 8.89
N ARG A 155 -10.48 -5.15 7.68
CA ARG A 155 -11.22 -6.31 7.15
C ARG A 155 -11.05 -7.57 7.99
N ALA A 156 -9.83 -7.83 8.45
CA ALA A 156 -9.57 -8.96 9.35
C ALA A 156 -10.36 -8.83 10.67
N SER A 157 -10.44 -7.61 11.20
CA SER A 157 -11.15 -7.31 12.45
C SER A 157 -12.67 -7.43 12.28
N GLU A 158 -13.20 -6.96 11.16
CA GLU A 158 -14.62 -7.08 10.78
C GLU A 158 -15.07 -8.55 10.69
N LEU A 159 -14.27 -9.39 10.01
CA LEU A 159 -14.53 -10.83 9.91
C LEU A 159 -14.50 -11.52 11.28
N ALA A 160 -13.51 -11.19 12.12
CA ALA A 160 -13.42 -11.74 13.46
C ALA A 160 -14.65 -11.36 14.30
N GLN A 161 -15.07 -10.09 14.28
CA GLN A 161 -16.25 -9.63 15.01
C GLN A 161 -17.55 -10.31 14.53
N SER A 162 -17.72 -10.47 13.21
CA SER A 162 -18.86 -11.20 12.65
C SER A 162 -18.90 -12.66 13.14
N SER A 163 -17.75 -13.33 13.14
CA SER A 163 -17.65 -14.71 13.63
C SER A 163 -17.97 -14.84 15.13
N LEU A 164 -17.54 -13.87 15.95
CA LEU A 164 -17.87 -13.84 17.38
C LEU A 164 -19.37 -13.62 17.61
N LYS A 165 -20.00 -12.69 16.88
CA LYS A 165 -21.45 -12.45 16.97
C LYS A 165 -22.26 -13.69 16.61
N ALA A 166 -21.87 -14.41 15.54
CA ALA A 166 -22.51 -15.65 15.15
C ALA A 166 -22.40 -16.74 16.24
N ARG A 167 -21.21 -16.91 16.83
CA ARG A 167 -21.00 -17.86 17.93
C ARG A 167 -21.80 -17.50 19.17
N LEU A 168 -21.89 -16.21 19.50
CA LEU A 168 -22.69 -15.72 20.62
C LEU A 168 -24.19 -16.01 20.40
N ALA A 169 -24.72 -15.71 19.21
CA ALA A 169 -26.10 -16.01 18.86
C ALA A 169 -26.40 -17.52 18.94
N GLN A 170 -25.48 -18.37 18.48
CA GLN A 170 -25.62 -19.82 18.56
C GLN A 170 -25.59 -20.33 20.01
N ALA A 171 -24.72 -19.78 20.86
CA ALA A 171 -24.66 -20.10 22.28
C ALA A 171 -25.96 -19.68 23.01
N GLN A 172 -26.48 -18.49 22.71
CA GLN A 172 -27.76 -18.02 23.24
C GLN A 172 -28.92 -18.92 22.80
N LEU A 173 -28.98 -19.31 21.53
CA LEU A 173 -29.99 -20.24 21.03
C LEU A 173 -29.91 -21.59 21.74
N LYS A 174 -28.70 -22.12 21.95
CA LYS A 174 -28.50 -23.37 22.68
C LYS A 174 -28.96 -23.26 24.14
N ALA A 175 -28.63 -22.15 24.81
CA ALA A 175 -29.09 -21.88 26.17
C ALA A 175 -30.62 -21.81 26.27
N LEU A 176 -31.28 -21.10 25.33
CA LEU A 176 -32.73 -21.00 25.28
C LEU A 176 -33.39 -22.37 25.04
N LYS A 177 -32.82 -23.19 24.14
CA LYS A 177 -33.29 -24.57 23.93
C LYS A 177 -33.15 -25.45 25.16
N MET A 178 -32.13 -25.25 25.99
CA MET A 178 -31.98 -26.00 27.25
C MET A 178 -32.98 -25.53 28.32
N GLN A 179 -33.36 -24.25 28.33
CA GLN A 179 -34.38 -23.71 29.24
C GLN A 179 -35.80 -24.18 28.90
N LEU A 180 -36.08 -24.46 27.62
CA LEU A 180 -37.30 -25.17 27.22
C LEU A 180 -37.16 -26.65 27.60
N HIS A 181 -37.43 -27.01 28.87
CA HIS A 181 -37.33 -28.38 29.37
C HIS A 181 -38.14 -29.35 28.48
N PRO A 182 -37.50 -30.19 27.63
CA PRO A 182 -38.24 -31.13 26.78
C PRO A 182 -38.99 -32.14 27.65
N HIS A 183 -38.35 -32.55 28.75
CA HIS A 183 -38.90 -33.50 29.69
C HIS A 183 -40.10 -32.94 30.47
N PHE A 184 -40.20 -31.62 30.66
CA PHE A 184 -41.36 -31.04 31.35
C PHE A 184 -42.59 -31.04 30.43
N LEU A 185 -42.42 -30.68 29.15
CA LEU A 185 -43.47 -30.80 28.15
C LEU A 185 -43.89 -32.26 27.93
N PHE A 186 -42.94 -33.19 27.84
CA PHE A 186 -43.25 -34.63 27.75
C PHE A 186 -43.88 -35.17 29.02
N ASN A 187 -43.44 -34.75 30.22
CA ASN A 187 -44.07 -35.14 31.48
C ASN A 187 -45.51 -34.63 31.56
N THR A 188 -45.76 -33.37 31.21
CA THR A 188 -47.12 -32.81 31.22
C THR A 188 -48.03 -33.52 30.22
N LEU A 189 -47.54 -33.82 29.02
CA LEU A 189 -48.28 -34.60 28.01
C LEU A 189 -48.56 -36.02 28.49
N HIS A 190 -47.60 -36.68 29.12
CA HIS A 190 -47.76 -38.03 29.65
C HIS A 190 -48.77 -38.04 30.80
N SER A 191 -48.73 -37.06 31.71
CA SER A 191 -49.70 -36.92 32.80
C SER A 191 -51.11 -36.57 32.31
N ILE A 192 -51.26 -35.72 31.29
CA ILE A 192 -52.60 -35.45 30.71
C ILE A 192 -53.11 -36.68 29.97
N SER A 193 -52.25 -37.39 29.23
CA SER A 193 -52.62 -38.63 28.54
C SER A 193 -53.04 -39.73 29.52
N SER A 194 -52.41 -39.83 30.69
CA SER A 194 -52.84 -40.80 31.71
C SER A 194 -54.20 -40.42 32.31
N LEU A 195 -54.43 -39.12 32.57
CA LEU A 195 -55.72 -38.64 33.09
C LEU A 195 -56.90 -38.80 32.10
N VAL A 196 -56.66 -38.69 30.79
CA VAL A 196 -57.69 -38.90 29.76
C VAL A 196 -57.98 -40.40 29.52
N LEU A 197 -57.03 -41.29 29.86
CA LEU A 197 -57.23 -42.75 29.79
C LEU A 197 -57.91 -43.32 31.05
N GLU A 198 -57.95 -42.55 32.15
CA GLU A 198 -58.52 -42.97 33.43
C GLU A 198 -59.99 -42.55 33.64
N ASP A 199 -60.58 -41.81 32.69
CA ASP A 199 -62.00 -41.40 32.71
C ASP A 199 -62.73 -42.00 31.47
N PRO A 200 -63.41 -43.17 31.59
CA PRO A 200 -64.26 -43.74 30.55
C PRO A 200 -65.63 -43.06 30.40
#